data_AF-A0A1A9F4R4-F1
#
_entry.id   AF-A0A1A9F4R4-F1
#
_cell.length_a   1.000
_cell.length_b   1.000
_cell.length_c   1.000
_cell.angle_alpha   90.00
_cell.angle_beta   90.00
_cell.angle_gamma   90.00
#
_symmetry.space_group_name_H-M   'P 1'
#
loop_
_entity.id
_entity.type
_entity.pdbx_description
1 polymer ?
#
loop_
_entity_poly.entity_id
_entity_poly.type
_entity_poly.pdbx_seq_one_letter_code
_entity_poly.pdbx_strand_id
1 'polypeptide(L)'
;MPVDSLADLIESIHGRHADIDHRIESQLLRSDPTALARSLKKRIQSIKRGRRFIPYRESHGFSLTLEAIVTDIEPLLEQAPKVAFELADLFCATHPNSFDRADDSSGSIGDAYREAVQLWLHAATLWRRTNSCKTDWPQEIYARF
;
A
#
# COMPACT_ATOMS: atom_id res chain seq x y z
N MET A 1 26.50 14.63 5.01
CA MET A 1 26.54 13.68 6.13
C MET A 1 27.45 12.52 5.74
N PRO A 2 28.46 12.17 6.55
CA PRO A 2 29.21 10.92 6.37
C PRO A 2 28.26 9.71 6.46
N VAL A 3 28.55 8.62 5.73
CA VAL A 3 27.69 7.41 5.70
C VAL A 3 27.50 6.82 7.09
N ASP A 4 28.55 6.77 7.89
CA ASP A 4 28.51 6.24 9.26
C ASP A 4 27.54 7.04 10.14
N SER A 5 27.54 8.36 9.98
CA SER A 5 26.63 9.24 10.74
C SER A 5 25.16 9.10 10.34
N LEU A 6 24.85 8.62 9.13
CA LEU A 6 23.48 8.31 8.72
C LEU A 6 23.04 6.94 9.25
N ALA A 7 23.93 5.94 9.23
CA ALA A 7 23.65 4.61 9.77
C ALA A 7 23.33 4.70 11.28
N ASP A 8 24.16 5.43 12.04
CA ASP A 8 23.94 5.67 13.47
C ASP A 8 22.60 6.35 13.75
N LEU A 9 22.21 7.32 12.90
CA LEU A 9 20.92 7.98 13.02
C LEU A 9 19.76 7.00 12.78
N ILE A 10 19.82 6.19 11.72
CA ILE A 10 18.79 5.20 11.40
C ILE A 10 18.66 4.19 12.53
N GLU A 11 19.77 3.68 13.07
CA GLU A 11 19.76 2.76 14.21
C GLU A 11 19.13 3.41 15.45
N SER A 12 19.40 4.69 15.69
CA SER A 12 18.83 5.41 16.85
C SER A 12 17.32 5.66 16.78
N ILE A 13 16.72 5.65 15.57
CA ILE A 13 15.29 5.88 15.35
C ILE A 13 14.50 4.59 15.10
N HIS A 14 15.19 3.51 14.72
CA HIS A 14 14.57 2.23 14.46
C HIS A 14 13.85 1.68 15.71
N GLY A 15 12.64 1.16 15.53
CA GLY A 15 11.81 0.60 16.61
C GLY A 15 11.04 1.64 17.42
N ARG A 16 11.23 2.94 17.16
CA ARG A 16 10.52 4.03 17.88
C ARG A 16 9.20 4.42 17.21
N HIS A 17 9.14 4.28 15.90
CA HIS A 17 8.04 4.76 15.07
C HIS A 17 7.77 3.73 13.95
N ALA A 18 6.61 3.06 14.03
CA ALA A 18 6.28 1.97 13.11
C ALA A 18 6.20 2.41 11.64
N ASP A 19 5.79 3.65 11.38
CA ASP A 19 5.77 4.26 10.04
C ASP A 19 7.17 4.40 9.45
N ILE A 20 8.15 4.84 10.26
CA ILE A 20 9.56 4.93 9.86
C ILE A 20 10.12 3.52 9.63
N ASP A 21 9.84 2.58 10.52
CA ASP A 21 10.29 1.19 10.40
C ASP A 21 9.76 0.53 9.14
N HIS A 22 8.47 0.74 8.83
CA HIS A 22 7.88 0.25 7.58
C HIS A 22 8.55 0.87 6.36
N ARG A 23 8.91 2.16 6.40
CA ARG A 23 9.59 2.81 5.28
C ARG A 23 11.00 2.27 5.07
N ILE A 24 11.74 2.05 6.16
CA ILE A 24 13.06 1.40 6.13
C ILE A 24 12.93 -0.02 5.57
N GLU A 25 11.99 -0.81 6.09
CA GLU A 25 11.76 -2.19 5.66
C GLU A 25 11.42 -2.25 4.16
N SER A 26 10.46 -1.46 3.69
CA SER A 26 10.11 -1.39 2.26
C SER A 26 11.30 -1.02 1.38
N GLN A 27 12.12 -0.07 1.83
CA GLN A 27 13.31 0.36 1.09
C GLN A 27 14.36 -0.75 1.00
N LEU A 28 14.60 -1.49 2.09
CA LEU A 28 15.53 -2.61 2.13
C LEU A 28 15.05 -3.79 1.27
N LEU A 29 13.73 -4.03 1.22
CA LEU A 29 13.13 -5.12 0.45
C LEU A 29 12.89 -4.78 -1.02
N ARG A 30 13.19 -3.55 -1.47
CA ARG A 30 12.84 -3.08 -2.83
C ARG A 30 13.41 -3.93 -3.97
N SER A 31 14.56 -4.57 -3.74
CA SER A 31 15.23 -5.47 -4.68
C SER A 31 14.78 -6.94 -4.58
N ASP A 32 13.93 -7.27 -3.61
CA ASP A 32 13.30 -8.59 -3.48
C ASP A 32 11.75 -8.44 -3.54
N PRO A 33 11.17 -8.54 -4.75
CA PRO A 33 9.72 -8.42 -4.94
C PRO A 33 8.89 -9.36 -4.08
N THR A 34 9.40 -10.56 -3.79
CA THR A 34 8.66 -11.57 -3.03
C THR A 34 8.61 -11.21 -1.56
N ALA A 35 9.74 -10.79 -0.99
CA ALA A 35 9.80 -10.34 0.39
C ALA A 35 9.02 -9.04 0.61
N LEU A 36 9.16 -8.07 -0.30
CA LEU A 36 8.40 -6.82 -0.26
C LEU A 36 6.89 -7.08 -0.29
N ALA A 37 6.42 -7.91 -1.23
CA ALA A 37 5.00 -8.25 -1.35
C ALA A 37 4.46 -8.92 -0.08
N ARG A 38 5.25 -9.82 0.54
CA ARG A 38 4.86 -10.46 1.80
C ARG A 38 4.73 -9.45 2.95
N SER A 39 5.64 -8.49 3.05
CA SER A 39 5.58 -7.44 4.08
C SER A 39 4.36 -6.54 3.87
N LEU A 40 4.13 -6.06 2.64
CA LEU A 40 2.97 -5.24 2.28
C LEU A 40 1.64 -5.95 2.55
N LYS A 41 1.54 -7.24 2.21
CA LYS A 41 0.33 -8.04 2.50
C LYS A 41 0.00 -8.06 3.99
N LYS A 42 1.02 -8.14 4.88
CA LYS A 42 0.79 -8.07 6.34
C LYS A 42 0.27 -6.70 6.77
N ARG A 43 0.84 -5.62 6.24
CA ARG A 43 0.40 -4.24 6.50
C ARG A 43 -1.06 -4.04 6.07
N ILE A 44 -1.43 -4.47 4.86
CA ILE A 44 -2.82 -4.42 4.36
C ILE A 44 -3.77 -5.24 5.24
N GLN A 45 -3.37 -6.44 5.67
CA GLN A 45 -4.15 -7.26 6.60
C GLN A 45 -4.30 -6.61 7.98
N SER A 46 -3.37 -5.75 8.41
CA SER A 46 -3.52 -4.94 9.62
C SER A 46 -4.63 -3.91 9.45
N ILE A 47 -4.64 -3.18 8.32
CA ILE A 47 -5.70 -2.22 7.98
C ILE A 47 -7.07 -2.90 8.01
N LYS A 48 -7.20 -4.04 7.32
CA LYS A 48 -8.45 -4.82 7.25
C LYS A 48 -8.99 -5.26 8.62
N ARG A 49 -8.10 -5.56 9.57
CA ARG A 49 -8.47 -6.07 10.91
C ARG A 49 -8.67 -4.96 11.94
N GLY A 50 -8.34 -3.71 11.61
CA GLY A 50 -8.52 -2.58 12.51
C GLY A 50 -9.99 -2.41 12.90
N ARG A 51 -10.25 -2.23 14.20
CA ARG A 51 -11.60 -2.07 14.76
C ARG A 51 -11.82 -0.73 15.47
N ARG A 52 -10.73 -0.06 15.84
CA ARG A 52 -10.80 1.21 16.56
C ARG A 52 -11.34 2.29 15.63
N PHE A 53 -12.29 3.08 16.14
CA PHE A 53 -12.73 4.30 15.48
C PHE A 53 -11.59 5.33 15.44
N ILE A 54 -11.41 5.95 14.28
CA ILE A 54 -10.38 6.94 13.99
C ILE A 54 -11.09 8.30 13.93
N PRO A 55 -10.98 9.13 14.97
CA PRO A 55 -11.60 10.45 14.98
C PRO A 55 -10.88 11.37 13.98
N TYR A 56 -11.54 12.47 13.59
CA TYR A 56 -11.04 13.44 12.61
C TYR A 56 -9.58 13.88 12.85
N ARG A 57 -9.21 14.17 14.11
CA ARG A 57 -7.85 14.59 14.48
C ARG A 57 -6.75 13.54 14.18
N GLU A 58 -7.13 12.28 14.01
CA GLU A 58 -6.23 11.15 13.70
C GLU A 58 -6.38 10.66 12.25
N SER A 59 -7.39 11.14 11.51
CA SER A 59 -7.70 10.65 10.15
C SER A 59 -6.57 10.93 9.17
N HIS A 60 -5.90 12.07 9.29
CA HIS A 60 -4.74 12.41 8.46
C HIS A 60 -3.55 11.47 8.69
N GLY A 61 -3.23 11.13 9.94
CA GLY A 61 -2.16 10.16 10.23
C GLY A 61 -2.50 8.76 9.68
N PHE A 62 -3.78 8.40 9.69
CA PHE A 62 -4.24 7.18 9.05
C PHE A 62 -4.14 7.26 7.52
N SER A 63 -4.48 8.39 6.88
CA SER A 63 -4.31 8.56 5.43
C SER A 63 -2.85 8.41 5.01
N LEU A 64 -1.90 9.02 5.73
CA LEU A 64 -0.48 8.86 5.47
C LEU A 64 -0.02 7.40 5.56
N THR A 65 -0.60 6.62 6.48
CA THR A 65 -0.32 5.18 6.57
C THR A 65 -0.81 4.43 5.33
N LEU A 66 -2.00 4.78 4.84
CA LEU A 66 -2.59 4.21 3.63
C LEU A 66 -1.78 4.58 2.38
N GLU A 67 -1.47 5.87 2.22
CA GLU A 67 -0.63 6.41 1.14
C GLU A 67 0.73 5.73 1.09
N ALA A 68 1.39 5.54 2.25
CA ALA A 68 2.67 4.85 2.31
C ALA A 68 2.60 3.40 1.81
N ILE A 69 1.50 2.68 2.06
CA ILE A 69 1.32 1.32 1.51
C ILE A 69 1.19 1.39 -0.02
N VAL A 70 0.42 2.34 -0.56
CA VAL A 70 0.24 2.53 -2.01
C VAL A 70 1.58 2.83 -2.67
N THR A 71 2.34 3.80 -2.15
CA THR A 71 3.68 4.15 -2.64
C THR A 71 4.64 2.96 -2.60
N ASP A 72 4.62 2.18 -1.53
CA ASP A 72 5.53 1.05 -1.38
C ASP A 72 5.19 -0.13 -2.32
N ILE A 73 3.98 -0.18 -2.91
CA ILE A 73 3.63 -1.13 -3.98
C ILE A 73 4.21 -0.71 -5.34
N GLU A 74 4.39 0.59 -5.61
CA GLU A 74 4.85 1.11 -6.92
C GLU A 74 6.10 0.41 -7.50
N PRO A 75 7.15 0.09 -6.73
CA PRO A 75 8.32 -0.61 -7.27
C PRO A 75 8.00 -1.98 -7.89
N LEU A 76 6.88 -2.61 -7.50
CA LEU A 76 6.43 -3.89 -8.04
C LEU A 76 5.76 -3.76 -9.40
N LEU A 77 5.39 -2.55 -9.85
CA LEU A 77 4.77 -2.33 -11.16
C LEU A 77 5.66 -2.84 -12.29
N GLU A 78 6.95 -2.55 -12.24
CA GLU A 78 7.91 -2.98 -13.25
C GLU A 78 8.43 -4.40 -12.98
N GLN A 79 8.67 -4.74 -11.71
CA GLN A 79 9.32 -6.00 -11.33
C GLN A 79 8.37 -7.20 -11.33
N ALA A 80 7.13 -7.00 -10.91
CA ALA A 80 6.13 -8.05 -10.75
C ALA A 80 4.69 -7.49 -10.90
N PRO A 81 4.27 -7.05 -12.11
CA PRO A 81 3.00 -6.34 -12.32
C PRO A 81 1.76 -7.07 -11.78
N LYS A 82 1.73 -8.41 -11.91
CA LYS A 82 0.64 -9.24 -11.37
C LYS A 82 0.55 -9.13 -9.84
N VAL A 83 1.69 -9.14 -9.15
CA VAL A 83 1.75 -9.05 -7.68
C VAL A 83 1.35 -7.65 -7.23
N ALA A 84 1.78 -6.60 -7.94
CA ALA A 84 1.34 -5.23 -7.69
C ALA A 84 -0.19 -5.12 -7.81
N PHE A 85 -0.78 -5.71 -8.84
CA PHE A 85 -2.22 -5.77 -9.05
C PHE A 85 -2.94 -6.48 -7.88
N GLU A 86 -2.48 -7.67 -7.49
CA GLU A 86 -3.09 -8.44 -6.39
C GLU A 86 -3.00 -7.71 -5.04
N LEU A 87 -1.92 -6.95 -4.79
CA LEU A 87 -1.76 -6.15 -3.58
C LEU A 87 -2.65 -4.90 -3.59
N ALA A 88 -2.68 -4.17 -4.71
CA ALA A 88 -3.57 -3.02 -4.87
C ALA A 88 -5.04 -3.45 -4.74
N ASP A 89 -5.39 -4.62 -5.28
CA ASP A 89 -6.72 -5.21 -5.13
C ASP A 89 -7.07 -5.50 -3.67
N LEU A 90 -6.17 -6.21 -2.97
CA LEU A 90 -6.34 -6.50 -1.55
C LEU A 90 -6.46 -5.23 -0.70
N PHE A 91 -5.71 -4.18 -1.06
CA PHE A 91 -5.77 -2.87 -0.41
C PHE A 91 -7.13 -2.21 -0.66
N CYS A 92 -7.59 -2.12 -1.92
CA CYS A 92 -8.88 -1.55 -2.27
C CYS A 92 -10.01 -2.24 -1.50
N ALA A 93 -9.97 -3.57 -1.36
CA ALA A 93 -10.97 -4.33 -0.58
C ALA A 93 -11.03 -3.96 0.92
N THR A 94 -10.11 -3.14 1.44
CA THR A 94 -10.15 -2.63 2.82
C THR A 94 -11.00 -1.35 2.97
N HIS A 95 -11.49 -0.79 1.87
CA HIS A 95 -12.27 0.45 1.87
C HIS A 95 -13.51 0.44 2.78
N PRO A 96 -14.36 -0.62 2.85
CA PRO A 96 -15.57 -0.57 3.66
C PRO A 96 -15.22 -0.40 5.14
N ASN A 97 -14.29 -1.24 5.63
CA ASN A 97 -13.83 -1.17 7.00
C ASN A 97 -13.18 0.19 7.33
N SER A 98 -12.44 0.79 6.39
CA SER A 98 -11.76 2.06 6.64
C SER A 98 -12.73 3.22 6.71
N PHE A 99 -13.71 3.30 5.79
CA PHE A 99 -14.73 4.34 5.81
C PHE A 99 -15.71 4.18 6.98
N ASP A 100 -16.09 2.95 7.33
CA ASP A 100 -16.99 2.69 8.46
C ASP A 100 -16.39 3.10 9.81
N ARG A 101 -15.05 3.07 9.92
CA ARG A 101 -14.36 3.31 11.19
C ARG A 101 -13.57 4.60 11.25
N ALA A 102 -13.65 5.49 10.27
CA ALA A 102 -12.90 6.73 10.27
C ALA A 102 -13.78 7.92 9.92
N ASP A 103 -13.53 9.04 10.61
CA ASP A 103 -14.04 10.33 10.22
C ASP A 103 -13.17 10.91 9.09
N ASP A 104 -13.61 10.69 7.85
CA ASP A 104 -12.94 11.18 6.64
C ASP A 104 -13.55 12.48 6.11
N SER A 105 -14.02 13.37 6.99
CA SER A 105 -14.63 14.64 6.55
C SER A 105 -13.69 15.53 5.72
N SER A 106 -12.38 15.33 5.81
CA SER A 106 -11.37 15.99 4.97
C SER A 106 -11.16 15.33 3.60
N GLY A 107 -11.65 14.09 3.41
CA GLY A 107 -11.50 13.30 2.19
C GLY A 107 -10.11 12.67 1.96
N SER A 108 -9.17 12.83 2.89
CA SER A 108 -7.80 12.35 2.73
C SER A 108 -7.68 10.82 2.70
N ILE A 109 -8.55 10.10 3.40
CA ILE A 109 -8.60 8.63 3.31
C ILE A 109 -9.15 8.23 1.93
N GLY A 110 -10.22 8.88 1.47
CA GLY A 110 -10.76 8.72 0.12
C GLY A 110 -9.72 8.98 -0.98
N ASP A 111 -8.88 10.00 -0.81
CA ASP A 111 -7.76 10.30 -1.72
C ASP A 111 -6.78 9.13 -1.80
N ALA A 112 -6.38 8.54 -0.67
CA ALA A 112 -5.49 7.38 -0.65
C ALA A 112 -6.11 6.17 -1.40
N TYR A 113 -7.41 5.95 -1.29
CA TYR A 113 -8.11 4.91 -2.05
C TYR A 113 -8.21 5.23 -3.55
N ARG A 114 -8.40 6.50 -3.91
CA ARG A 114 -8.35 6.91 -5.32
C ARG A 114 -6.97 6.61 -5.92
N GLU A 115 -5.89 6.95 -5.23
CA GLU A 115 -4.53 6.63 -5.70
C GLU A 115 -4.31 5.11 -5.80
N ALA A 116 -4.84 4.32 -4.86
CA ALA A 116 -4.79 2.86 -4.95
C ALA A 116 -5.54 2.31 -6.17
N VAL A 117 -6.68 2.90 -6.57
CA VAL A 117 -7.40 2.52 -7.79
C VAL A 117 -6.60 2.88 -9.04
N GLN A 118 -5.93 4.03 -9.07
CA GLN A 118 -5.04 4.39 -10.19
C GLN A 118 -3.88 3.40 -10.31
N LEU A 119 -3.25 3.05 -9.18
CA LEU A 119 -2.21 2.03 -9.11
C LEU A 119 -2.73 0.67 -9.60
N TRP A 120 -3.93 0.27 -9.18
CA TRP A 120 -4.58 -0.96 -9.62
C TRP A 120 -4.76 -1.02 -11.14
N LEU A 121 -5.26 0.07 -11.76
CA LEU A 121 -5.41 0.19 -13.22
C LEU A 121 -4.07 0.15 -13.95
N HIS A 122 -3.05 0.79 -13.38
CA HIS A 122 -1.70 0.78 -13.95
C HIS A 122 -1.09 -0.63 -13.90
N ALA A 123 -1.18 -1.29 -12.74
CA ALA A 123 -0.72 -2.67 -12.56
C ALA A 123 -1.45 -3.64 -13.50
N ALA A 124 -2.77 -3.50 -13.65
CA ALA A 124 -3.57 -4.26 -14.60
C ALA A 124 -3.09 -4.08 -16.05
N THR A 125 -2.83 -2.83 -16.45
CA THR A 125 -2.35 -2.48 -17.79
C THR A 125 -0.97 -3.10 -18.07
N LEU A 126 -0.05 -3.01 -17.11
CA LEU A 126 1.29 -3.60 -17.23
C LEU A 126 1.22 -5.12 -17.24
N TRP A 127 0.42 -5.73 -16.35
CA TRP A 127 0.25 -7.18 -16.31
C TRP A 127 -0.34 -7.71 -17.61
N ARG A 128 -1.34 -7.02 -18.17
CA ARG A 128 -1.94 -7.36 -19.47
C ARG A 128 -0.93 -7.40 -20.61
N ARG A 129 0.10 -6.56 -20.59
CA ARG A 129 1.16 -6.54 -21.60
C ARG A 129 2.13 -7.71 -21.47
N THR A 130 2.11 -8.43 -20.35
CA THR A 130 2.91 -9.65 -20.18
C THR A 130 2.24 -10.83 -20.90
N ASN A 131 3.03 -11.75 -21.43
CA ASN A 131 2.54 -12.99 -22.05
C ASN A 131 1.82 -13.96 -21.07
N SER A 132 1.73 -13.59 -19.78
CA SER A 132 1.18 -14.42 -18.71
C SER A 132 -0.27 -14.07 -18.33
N CYS A 133 -0.78 -12.92 -18.79
CA CYS A 133 -2.12 -12.46 -18.43
C CYS A 133 -3.19 -13.15 -19.30
N LYS A 134 -4.04 -13.96 -18.68
CA LYS A 134 -5.21 -14.61 -19.31
C LYS A 134 -6.55 -14.09 -18.77
N THR A 135 -6.50 -12.98 -18.03
CA THR A 135 -7.67 -12.41 -17.35
C THR A 135 -8.66 -11.84 -18.35
N ASP A 136 -9.94 -12.18 -18.18
CA ASP A 136 -11.04 -11.50 -18.86
C ASP A 136 -11.27 -10.15 -18.18
N TRP A 137 -10.61 -9.11 -18.70
CA TRP A 137 -10.65 -7.76 -18.13
C TRP A 137 -12.06 -7.15 -18.10
N PRO A 138 -12.90 -7.27 -19.14
CA PRO A 138 -14.31 -6.90 -19.05
C PRO A 138 -15.03 -7.55 -17.87
N GLN A 139 -14.93 -8.87 -17.72
CA GLN A 139 -15.58 -9.58 -16.62
C GLN A 139 -15.03 -9.15 -15.25
N GLU A 140 -13.71 -8.97 -15.14
CA GLU A 140 -13.04 -8.53 -13.91
C GLU A 140 -13.52 -7.14 -13.48
N ILE A 141 -13.72 -6.22 -14.43
CA ILE A 141 -14.26 -4.88 -14.16
C ILE A 141 -15.72 -4.97 -13.72
N TYR A 142 -16.56 -5.74 -14.43
CA TYR A 142 -17.98 -5.88 -14.09
C TYR A 142 -18.22 -6.55 -12.73
N ALA A 143 -17.32 -7.43 -12.27
CA ALA A 143 -17.46 -8.02 -10.94
C ALA A 143 -17.25 -7.01 -9.79
N ARG A 144 -16.78 -5.79 -10.10
CA ARG A 144 -16.32 -4.80 -9.11
C ARG A 144 -17.18 -3.52 -9.09
N PHE A 145 -18.11 -3.35 -10.03
CA PHE A 145 -19.06 -2.24 -10.15
C PHE A 145 -20.49 -2.76 -10.25
#